data_AF-A0A7V6A3E7-F1
#
_entry.id   AF-A0A7V6A3E7-F1
#
_cell.length_a   1.000
_cell.length_b   1.000
_cell.length_c   1.000
_cell.angle_alpha   90.00
_cell.angle_beta   90.00
_cell.angle_gamma   90.00
#
_symmetry.space_group_name_H-M   'P 1'
#
loop_
_entity.id
_entity.type
_entity.pdbx_description
1 polymer ?
#
loop_
_entity_poly.entity_id
_entity_poly.type
_entity_poly.pdbx_seq_one_letter_code
_entity_poly.pdbx_strand_id
1 'polypeptide(L)'
;MECAQCGKILDPARHGDLVCDDQVFCDLCRRYDRRLLEPLPLEEITGWHRRLCHAFGCEPPSLALGDSPPAGPFDFLENKKVLMAEADHRQRVIVFYPAGLRLATLCHELAHLLTGQDHTEAWARTFAKLVAWVKSQLPPDHYIDGMRINLLKGRED
;
A
#
# COMPACT_ATOMS: atom_id res chain seq x y z
N MET A 1 3.39 -14.20 11.44
CA MET A 1 2.92 -13.30 12.54
C MET A 1 1.45 -13.57 12.85
N GLU A 2 0.84 -12.94 13.85
CA GLU A 2 -0.57 -13.16 14.22
C GLU A 2 -1.42 -11.89 14.04
N CYS A 3 -2.71 -12.06 13.74
CA CYS A 3 -3.68 -10.98 13.69
C CYS A 3 -3.88 -10.39 15.09
N ALA A 4 -3.65 -9.08 15.22
CA ALA A 4 -3.76 -8.37 16.50
C ALA A 4 -5.14 -8.46 17.17
N GLN A 5 -6.21 -8.80 16.43
CA GLN A 5 -7.57 -8.90 16.98
C GLN A 5 -8.04 -10.34 17.25
N CYS A 6 -7.72 -11.30 16.37
CA CYS A 6 -8.27 -12.66 16.47
C CYS A 6 -7.22 -13.77 16.61
N GLY A 7 -5.92 -13.44 16.63
CA GLY A 7 -4.83 -14.41 16.76
C GLY A 7 -4.60 -15.30 15.53
N LYS A 8 -5.39 -15.15 14.44
CA LYS A 8 -5.19 -15.90 13.19
C LYS A 8 -3.75 -15.73 12.70
N ILE A 9 -3.09 -16.83 12.32
CA ILE A 9 -1.76 -16.79 11.71
C ILE A 9 -1.85 -16.05 10.36
N LEU A 10 -1.01 -15.04 10.22
CA LEU A 10 -0.85 -14.19 9.05
C LEU A 10 0.50 -14.47 8.40
N ASP A 11 0.45 -14.60 7.08
CA ASP A 11 1.61 -14.70 6.23
C ASP A 11 1.81 -13.37 5.48
N PRO A 12 2.85 -12.57 5.81
CA PRO A 12 3.22 -11.37 5.10
C PRO A 12 3.33 -11.56 3.57
N ALA A 13 3.80 -12.72 3.08
CA ALA A 13 3.87 -12.98 1.64
C ALA A 13 2.50 -12.96 0.96
N ARG A 14 1.42 -13.18 1.72
CA ARG A 14 0.02 -13.04 1.30
C ARG A 14 -0.52 -11.66 1.67
N HIS A 15 0.22 -10.61 1.38
CA HIS A 15 -0.09 -9.24 1.82
C HIS A 15 -1.47 -8.71 1.38
N GLY A 16 -2.07 -9.27 0.32
CA GLY A 16 -3.45 -8.95 -0.08
C GLY A 16 -4.52 -9.34 0.96
N ASP A 17 -4.21 -10.31 1.82
CA ASP A 17 -5.11 -10.77 2.90
C ASP A 17 -4.90 -9.98 4.22
N LEU A 18 -4.02 -8.98 4.20
CA LEU A 18 -3.59 -8.21 5.37
C LEU A 18 -4.10 -6.77 5.35
N VAL A 19 -4.43 -6.27 6.53
CA VAL A 19 -4.68 -4.85 6.78
C VAL A 19 -3.62 -4.34 7.75
N CYS A 20 -2.72 -3.51 7.25
CA CYS A 20 -1.60 -2.93 7.98
C CYS A 20 -1.99 -1.50 8.40
N ASP A 21 -2.47 -1.34 9.63
CA ASP A 21 -3.00 -0.08 10.16
C ASP A 21 -2.70 0.00 11.65
N ASP A 22 -1.60 0.65 12.03
CA ASP A 22 -0.97 0.66 13.38
C ASP A 22 -0.41 -0.70 13.80
N GLN A 23 -1.24 -1.74 13.70
CA GLN A 23 -0.87 -3.15 13.81
C GLN A 23 -1.23 -3.89 12.52
N VAL A 24 -0.98 -5.21 12.49
CA VAL A 24 -1.33 -6.05 11.34
C VAL A 24 -2.52 -6.93 11.69
N PHE A 25 -3.54 -6.85 10.86
CA PHE A 25 -4.82 -7.53 11.00
C PHE A 25 -5.09 -8.40 9.77
N CYS A 26 -5.95 -9.41 9.90
CA CYS A 26 -6.56 -10.01 8.72
C CYS A 26 -7.66 -9.10 8.15
N ASP A 27 -7.92 -9.27 6.86
CA ASP A 27 -9.01 -8.66 6.09
C ASP A 27 -10.44 -8.90 6.64
N LEU A 28 -10.62 -9.92 7.48
CA LEU A 28 -11.89 -10.17 8.18
C LEU A 28 -12.06 -9.32 9.44
N CYS A 29 -10.98 -8.95 10.12
CA CYS A 29 -11.02 -8.23 11.39
C CYS A 29 -10.98 -6.71 11.22
N ARG A 30 -10.28 -6.21 10.19
CA ARG A 30 -10.12 -4.77 9.97
C ARG A 30 -10.25 -4.43 8.49
N ARG A 31 -10.47 -3.15 8.22
CA ARG A 31 -10.53 -2.57 6.87
C ARG A 31 -9.71 -1.29 6.84
N TYR A 32 -9.17 -0.96 5.67
CA TYR A 32 -8.54 0.34 5.47
C TYR A 32 -9.59 1.45 5.45
N ASP A 33 -9.17 2.62 5.91
CA ASP A 33 -9.89 3.88 5.72
C ASP A 33 -10.02 4.16 4.22
N ARG A 34 -11.21 4.59 3.79
CA ARG A 34 -11.49 4.80 2.37
C ARG A 34 -10.53 5.81 1.74
N ARG A 35 -10.14 6.85 2.47
CA ARG A 35 -9.27 7.93 1.96
C ARG A 35 -7.87 7.45 1.63
N LEU A 36 -7.43 6.34 2.23
CA LEU A 36 -6.15 5.71 1.87
C LEU A 36 -6.20 5.07 0.48
N LEU A 37 -7.39 4.73 0.02
CA LEU A 37 -7.66 3.94 -1.18
C LEU A 37 -8.24 4.78 -2.32
N GLU A 38 -8.62 6.02 -2.06
CA GLU A 38 -9.09 6.95 -3.09
C GLU A 38 -7.94 7.34 -4.02
N PRO A 39 -8.17 7.35 -5.35
CA PRO A 39 -7.20 7.88 -6.29
C PRO A 39 -6.92 9.37 -6.01
N LEU A 40 -5.65 9.74 -6.06
CA LEU A 40 -5.18 11.11 -5.90
C LEU A 40 -4.39 11.56 -7.13
N PRO A 41 -4.36 12.87 -7.42
CA PRO A 41 -3.42 13.44 -8.38
C PRO A 41 -1.96 13.17 -7.97
N LEU A 42 -1.07 13.03 -8.95
CA LEU A 42 0.37 12.83 -8.69
C LEU A 42 0.97 13.93 -7.81
N GLU A 43 0.53 15.17 -7.97
CA GLU A 43 0.99 16.30 -7.15
C GLU A 43 0.70 16.08 -5.67
N GLU A 44 -0.50 15.60 -5.35
CA GLU A 44 -0.89 15.28 -3.97
C GLU A 44 -0.07 14.10 -3.43
N ILE A 45 0.10 13.03 -4.23
CA ILE A 45 0.96 11.90 -3.86
C ILE A 45 2.39 12.36 -3.57
N THR A 46 2.93 13.26 -4.39
CA THR A 46 4.27 13.85 -4.20
C THR A 46 4.35 14.66 -2.91
N GLY A 47 3.31 15.44 -2.60
CA GLY A 47 3.21 16.18 -1.33
C GLY A 47 3.21 15.24 -0.11
N TRP A 48 2.40 14.18 -0.16
CA TRP A 48 2.35 13.17 0.89
C TRP A 48 3.66 12.40 1.06
N HIS A 49 4.27 12.02 -0.05
CA HIS A 49 5.55 11.32 -0.09
C HIS A 49 6.65 12.11 0.61
N ARG A 50 6.79 13.42 0.33
CA ARG A 50 7.75 14.29 1.04
C ARG A 50 7.47 14.35 2.54
N ARG A 51 6.20 14.54 2.93
CA ARG A 51 5.82 14.62 4.36
C ARG A 51 6.09 13.31 5.10
N LEU A 52 5.77 12.17 4.49
CA LEU A 52 6.06 10.84 5.02
C LEU A 52 7.56 10.65 5.22
N CYS A 53 8.35 10.90 4.18
CA CYS A 53 9.79 10.69 4.26
C CYS A 53 10.44 11.58 5.34
N HIS A 54 10.01 12.84 5.44
CA HIS A 54 10.42 13.74 6.51
C HIS A 54 10.04 13.20 7.90
N ALA A 55 8.79 12.74 8.09
CA ALA A 55 8.31 12.23 9.37
C ALA A 55 9.05 10.97 9.85
N PHE A 56 9.51 10.14 8.91
CA PHE A 56 10.24 8.91 9.20
C PHE A 56 11.77 9.08 9.06
N GLY A 57 12.26 10.31 8.89
CA GLY A 57 13.68 10.63 8.86
C GLY A 57 14.44 10.01 7.70
N CYS A 58 13.79 9.80 6.55
CA CYS A 58 14.42 9.25 5.35
C CYS A 58 14.45 10.26 4.20
N GLU A 59 15.46 10.13 3.33
CA GLU A 59 15.48 10.86 2.08
C GLU A 59 14.41 10.31 1.12
N PRO A 60 13.57 11.20 0.54
CA PRO A 60 12.50 10.78 -0.35
C PRO A 60 13.07 10.11 -1.61
N PRO A 61 12.69 8.85 -1.92
CA PRO A 61 13.03 8.23 -3.21
C PRO A 61 12.43 9.01 -4.38
N SER A 62 12.96 8.85 -5.58
CA SER A 62 12.37 9.47 -6.77
C SER A 62 10.98 8.88 -7.05
N LEU A 63 10.06 9.68 -7.57
CA LEU A 63 8.76 9.20 -8.05
C LEU A 63 8.72 9.30 -9.58
N ALA A 64 8.24 8.25 -10.24
CA ALA A 64 8.01 8.22 -11.68
C ALA A 64 6.59 7.75 -11.99
N LEU A 65 6.10 8.08 -13.19
CA LEU A 65 4.87 7.53 -13.75
C LEU A 65 5.22 6.51 -14.84
N GLY A 66 4.63 5.32 -14.74
CA GLY A 66 4.65 4.32 -15.80
C GLY A 66 3.41 4.44 -16.69
N ASP A 67 3.59 4.31 -18.01
CA ASP A 67 2.50 4.46 -18.99
C ASP A 67 1.50 3.30 -18.94
N SER A 68 1.95 2.07 -18.61
CA SER A 68 1.15 0.88 -18.33
C SER A 68 2.07 -0.24 -17.80
N PRO A 69 1.57 -1.19 -16.98
CA PRO A 69 2.33 -2.39 -16.63
C PRO A 69 2.73 -3.12 -17.93
N PRO A 70 3.95 -3.67 -18.02
CA PRO A 70 4.33 -4.46 -19.20
C PRO A 70 3.36 -5.64 -19.36
N ALA A 71 2.68 -5.71 -20.50
CA ALA A 71 1.75 -6.80 -20.78
C ALA A 71 2.52 -8.07 -21.14
N GLY A 72 2.30 -9.15 -20.40
CA GLY A 72 2.76 -10.48 -20.73
C GLY A 72 1.93 -11.10 -21.87
N PRO A 73 2.50 -12.05 -22.64
CA PRO A 73 1.83 -12.67 -23.78
C PRO A 73 0.57 -13.50 -23.41
N PHE A 74 0.27 -13.70 -22.13
CA PHE A 74 -0.87 -14.49 -21.64
C PHE A 74 -1.81 -13.72 -20.69
N ASP A 75 -1.62 -12.40 -20.54
CA ASP A 75 -2.37 -11.56 -19.58
C ASP A 75 -3.90 -11.53 -19.81
N PHE A 76 -4.37 -11.98 -20.97
CA PHE A 76 -5.80 -12.08 -21.28
C PHE A 76 -6.49 -13.33 -20.69
N LEU A 77 -5.72 -14.29 -20.17
CA LEU A 77 -6.24 -15.53 -19.57
C LEU A 77 -6.35 -15.48 -18.04
N GLU A 78 -5.72 -14.50 -17.39
CA GLU A 78 -5.74 -14.36 -15.94
C GLU A 78 -6.66 -13.22 -15.52
N ASN A 79 -7.36 -13.39 -14.38
CA ASN A 79 -7.97 -12.27 -13.67
C ASN A 79 -6.85 -11.26 -13.35
N LYS A 80 -6.73 -10.22 -14.18
CA LYS A 80 -5.56 -9.33 -14.17
C LYS A 80 -5.35 -8.74 -12.78
N LYS A 81 -4.26 -9.13 -12.14
CA LYS A 81 -3.68 -8.35 -11.05
C LYS A 81 -3.17 -7.05 -11.67
N VAL A 82 -3.84 -5.94 -11.39
CA VAL A 82 -3.41 -4.63 -11.87
C VAL A 82 -2.19 -4.22 -11.05
N LEU A 83 -1.02 -4.16 -11.68
CA LEU A 83 0.17 -3.60 -11.04
C LEU A 83 -0.10 -2.12 -10.75
N MET A 84 -0.05 -1.75 -9.47
CA MET A 84 -0.41 -0.42 -9.00
C MET A 84 0.82 0.48 -8.92
N ALA A 85 1.90 -0.05 -8.37
CA ALA A 85 3.21 0.59 -8.32
C ALA A 85 4.29 -0.49 -8.16
N GLU A 86 5.54 -0.08 -8.27
CA GLU A 86 6.69 -0.91 -7.93
C GLU A 86 7.83 -0.04 -7.39
N ALA A 87 8.62 -0.60 -6.48
CA ALA A 87 9.82 0.02 -5.93
C ALA A 87 11.10 -0.65 -6.48
N ASP A 88 12.01 0.14 -7.07
CA ASP A 88 13.36 -0.30 -7.38
C ASP A 88 14.30 0.12 -6.24
N HIS A 89 14.76 -0.87 -5.47
CA HIS A 89 15.68 -0.68 -4.36
C HIS A 89 17.05 -0.09 -4.78
N ARG A 90 17.55 -0.45 -5.96
CA ARG A 90 18.88 -0.02 -6.43
C ARG A 90 18.86 1.46 -6.82
N GLN A 91 17.82 1.87 -7.52
CA GLN A 91 17.67 3.23 -8.01
C GLN A 91 16.94 4.13 -7.01
N ARG A 92 16.38 3.57 -5.92
CA ARG A 92 15.52 4.27 -4.95
C ARG A 92 14.43 5.07 -5.68
N VAL A 93 13.71 4.40 -6.57
CA VAL A 93 12.57 4.98 -7.29
C VAL A 93 11.31 4.19 -7.00
N ILE A 94 10.18 4.90 -6.91
CA ILE A 94 8.85 4.31 -6.92
C ILE A 94 8.20 4.69 -8.25
N VAL A 95 7.81 3.69 -9.04
CA VAL A 95 7.08 3.88 -10.28
C VAL A 95 5.60 3.65 -10.00
N PHE A 96 4.77 4.67 -10.19
CA PHE A 96 3.32 4.57 -10.07
C PHE A 96 2.68 4.35 -11.43
N TYR A 97 1.71 3.45 -11.50
CA TYR A 97 0.76 3.35 -12.60
C TYR A 97 -0.54 4.09 -12.26
N PRO A 98 -1.37 4.50 -13.24
CA PRO A 98 -2.53 5.35 -12.98
C PRO A 98 -3.48 4.83 -11.89
N ALA A 99 -3.70 3.52 -11.80
CA ALA A 99 -4.56 2.92 -10.78
C ALA A 99 -3.97 2.95 -9.36
N GLY A 100 -2.65 3.11 -9.24
CA GLY A 100 -1.90 3.04 -7.99
C GLY A 100 -1.58 4.38 -7.34
N LEU A 101 -2.04 5.49 -7.89
CA LEU A 101 -1.91 6.80 -7.25
C LEU A 101 -2.82 6.92 -6.03
N ARG A 102 -2.49 6.20 -4.95
CA ARG A 102 -3.23 6.10 -3.69
C ARG A 102 -2.25 6.14 -2.53
N LEU A 103 -2.69 6.62 -1.36
CA LEU A 103 -1.82 6.71 -0.18
C LEU A 103 -1.42 5.34 0.36
N ALA A 104 -2.31 4.35 0.33
CA ALA A 104 -1.99 2.97 0.72
C ALA A 104 -0.87 2.39 -0.15
N THR A 105 -0.92 2.63 -1.48
CA THR A 105 0.11 2.17 -2.42
C THR A 105 1.44 2.86 -2.15
N LEU A 106 1.44 4.18 -1.94
CA LEU A 106 2.66 4.90 -1.55
C LEU A 106 3.30 4.33 -0.26
N CYS A 107 2.48 4.05 0.76
CA CYS A 107 2.97 3.47 2.01
C CYS A 107 3.51 2.04 1.81
N HIS A 108 2.89 1.25 0.94
CA HIS A 108 3.35 -0.10 0.57
C HIS A 108 4.75 -0.07 -0.03
N GLU A 109 4.96 0.75 -1.07
CA GLU A 109 6.24 0.86 -1.77
C GLU A 109 7.32 1.49 -0.88
N LEU A 110 6.98 2.48 -0.06
CA LEU A 110 7.91 3.02 0.94
C LEU A 110 8.31 1.98 1.98
N ALA A 111 7.42 1.06 2.38
CA ALA A 111 7.77 0.00 3.32
C ALA A 111 8.82 -0.95 2.72
N HIS A 112 8.75 -1.27 1.43
CA HIS A 112 9.80 -2.00 0.74
C HIS A 112 11.13 -1.24 0.83
N LEU A 113 11.15 0.02 0.41
CA LEU A 113 12.39 0.80 0.37
C LEU A 113 13.01 1.04 1.77
N LEU A 114 12.19 1.29 2.79
CA LEU A 114 12.66 1.53 4.16
C LEU A 114 13.23 0.28 4.83
N THR A 115 12.69 -0.90 4.51
CA THR A 115 13.15 -2.15 5.11
C THR A 115 14.20 -2.86 4.26
N GLY A 116 14.27 -2.56 2.97
CA GLY A 116 15.06 -3.33 2.00
C GLY A 116 14.58 -4.77 1.86
N GLN A 117 13.33 -5.06 2.23
CA GLN A 117 12.77 -6.40 2.27
C GLN A 117 11.52 -6.49 1.41
N ASP A 118 11.27 -7.70 0.93
CA ASP A 118 10.00 -8.10 0.33
C ASP A 118 8.89 -8.16 1.40
N HIS A 119 7.74 -8.77 1.12
CA HIS A 119 6.65 -8.91 2.09
C HIS A 119 6.99 -9.84 3.27
N THR A 120 7.81 -9.36 4.20
CA THR A 120 8.18 -9.99 5.47
C THR A 120 7.40 -9.38 6.65
N GLU A 121 7.60 -9.91 7.86
CA GLU A 121 7.02 -9.31 9.06
C GLU A 121 7.53 -7.88 9.32
N ALA A 122 8.83 -7.62 9.07
CA ALA A 122 9.40 -6.29 9.24
C ALA A 122 8.79 -5.28 8.25
N TRP A 123 8.58 -5.72 7.00
CA TRP A 123 7.86 -4.95 6.00
C TRP A 123 6.42 -4.65 6.45
N ALA A 124 5.65 -5.67 6.86
CA ALA A 124 4.25 -5.50 7.25
C ALA A 124 4.08 -4.53 8.44
N ARG A 125 4.99 -4.62 9.43
CA ARG A 125 5.00 -3.69 10.57
C ARG A 125 5.39 -2.28 10.17
N THR A 126 6.32 -2.12 9.23
CA THR A 126 6.70 -0.80 8.71
C THR A 126 5.56 -0.18 7.92
N PHE A 127 4.89 -0.97 7.06
CA PHE A 127 3.71 -0.55 6.33
C PHE A 127 2.58 -0.10 7.29
N ALA A 128 2.32 -0.86 8.35
CA ALA A 128 1.30 -0.49 9.35
C ALA A 128 1.58 0.85 10.03
N LYS A 129 2.86 1.14 10.35
CA LYS A 129 3.28 2.43 10.93
C LYS A 129 3.10 3.58 9.96
N LEU A 130 3.48 3.40 8.69
CA LEU A 130 3.29 4.43 7.65
C LEU A 130 1.80 4.76 7.49
N VAL A 131 0.95 3.73 7.38
CA VAL A 131 -0.51 3.89 7.28
C VAL A 131 -1.09 4.61 8.49
N ALA A 132 -0.71 4.20 9.71
CA ALA A 132 -1.18 4.84 10.93
C ALA A 132 -0.81 6.34 10.97
N TRP A 133 0.43 6.66 10.57
CA TRP A 133 0.86 8.05 10.48
C TRP A 133 0.03 8.83 9.47
N VAL A 134 -0.17 8.33 8.24
CA VAL A 134 -1.00 9.00 7.23
C VAL A 134 -2.41 9.23 7.76
N LYS A 135 -3.03 8.22 8.36
CA LYS A 135 -4.38 8.35 8.93
C LYS A 135 -4.47 9.40 10.02
N SER A 136 -3.45 9.53 10.87
CA SER A 136 -3.41 10.58 11.90
C SER A 136 -3.42 12.00 11.32
N GLN A 137 -3.05 12.15 10.05
CA GLN A 137 -2.99 13.42 9.34
C GLN A 137 -4.22 13.67 8.44
N LEU A 138 -5.08 12.67 8.26
CA LEU A 138 -6.31 12.77 7.49
C LEU A 138 -7.47 13.17 8.42
N PRO A 139 -8.48 13.91 7.92
CA PRO A 139 -9.68 14.14 8.71
C PRO A 139 -10.39 12.80 9.02
N PRO A 140 -11.22 12.73 10.07
CA PRO A 140 -11.83 11.47 10.49
C PRO A 140 -12.71 10.87 9.38
N ASP A 141 -12.55 9.58 9.08
CA ASP A 141 -13.48 8.85 8.22
C ASP A 141 -14.80 8.60 8.95
N HIS A 142 -15.84 9.32 8.53
CA HIS A 142 -17.18 9.22 9.11
C HIS A 142 -18.02 8.10 8.48
N TYR A 143 -17.45 7.33 7.55
CA TYR A 143 -18.16 6.22 6.92
C TYR A 143 -18.07 4.97 7.80
N ILE A 144 -19.20 4.56 8.38
CA ILE A 144 -19.27 3.50 9.40
C ILE A 144 -19.10 2.10 8.78
N ASP A 145 -19.35 1.96 7.48
CA ASP A 145 -19.18 0.72 6.72
C ASP A 145 -17.92 0.81 5.83
N GLY A 146 -16.73 0.68 6.44
CA GLY A 146 -15.46 0.74 5.72
C GLY A 146 -15.42 -0.15 4.46
N MET A 147 -14.76 0.29 3.40
CA MET A 147 -14.74 -0.44 2.12
C MET A 147 -13.87 -1.71 2.25
N ARG A 148 -14.38 -2.88 1.84
CA ARG A 148 -13.54 -4.07 1.65
C ARG A 148 -12.81 -3.94 0.33
N ILE A 149 -11.58 -3.46 0.37
CA ILE A 149 -10.67 -3.54 -0.77
C ILE A 149 -9.54 -4.47 -0.37
N ASN A 150 -9.49 -5.61 -1.04
CA ASN A 150 -8.26 -6.37 -1.12
C ASN A 150 -7.41 -5.68 -2.19
N LEU A 151 -6.26 -5.14 -1.80
CA LEU A 151 -5.37 -4.36 -2.68
C LEU A 151 -4.91 -5.16 -3.92
N LEU A 152 -5.10 -6.48 -3.92
CA LEU A 152 -4.71 -7.40 -4.99
C LEU A 152 -5.86 -8.16 -5.63
N LYS A 153 -7.09 -8.05 -5.10
CA LYS A 153 -8.25 -8.73 -5.69
C LYS A 153 -8.84 -7.82 -6.76
N GLY A 154 -8.88 -8.31 -7.99
CA GLY A 154 -9.60 -7.66 -9.08
C GLY A 154 -11.05 -7.38 -8.66
N ARG A 155 -11.62 -6.33 -9.24
CA ARG A 155 -13.01 -5.94 -9.03
C ARG A 155 -13.89 -7.15 -9.40
N GLU A 156 -14.61 -7.71 -8.43
CA GLU A 156 -15.71 -8.63 -8.73
C GLU A 156 -16.88 -7.74 -9.15
N ASP A 157 -17.13 -7.70 -10.46
CA ASP A 157 -18.33 -7.10 -11.04
C ASP A 157 -19.55 -8.02 -10.80
#